data_AF-A0A8J3IJZ2-F1
#
_entry.id   AF-A0A8J3IJZ2-F1
#
_cell.length_a   1.000
_cell.length_b   1.000
_cell.length_c   1.000
_cell.angle_alpha   90.00
_cell.angle_beta   90.00
_cell.angle_gamma   90.00
#
_symmetry.space_group_name_H-M   'P 1'
#
loop_
_entity.id
_entity.type
_entity.pdbx_description
1 polymer ?
#
loop_
_entity_poly.entity_id
_entity_poly.type
_entity_poly.pdbx_seq_one_letter_code
_entity_poly.pdbx_strand_id
1 'polypeptide(L)'
;MEPTTIALLISRLAIQMIPGSDVLLTAGELVKSLANARKEYQEAPKDLTSSIEQRREKILGTLNEVQTKIMLYMSNQPDLLRLLPILLDQTITVYKAQTEQDLKLAELSLEQIKGAIKQYQDIESQRKLARWLAVVVSIAALAGLGALIFWGSSGGPNVNTVLPIIQVPLPILLWSTIGSFTAILYRFNSSGDIELQDPLRWLFTRPLTGIVMGTIAYFAVLIGLISIVKDPTAVSKTLSSAGATEILWLVAFISGFSDRFADGLLKALVGRFGGNAEAGLVTLDGISNSAKPSLSEALPVFKSWIEQQKAMIPKNIVLGADNPGHPSKEASSQNEAQKEDVADLEKEQVIPNPSS
;
A
#
# COMPACT_ATOMS: atom_id res chain seq x y z
N MET A 1 31.81 -3.93 6.10
CA MET A 1 31.88 -2.73 5.23
C MET A 1 32.79 -1.72 5.88
N GLU A 2 33.69 -1.09 5.14
CA GLU A 2 34.46 0.02 5.70
C GLU A 2 33.55 1.23 5.96
N PRO A 3 33.75 1.96 7.08
CA PRO A 3 32.94 3.13 7.42
C PRO A 3 33.01 4.23 6.35
N THR A 4 34.12 4.30 5.62
CA THR A 4 34.33 5.17 4.46
C THR A 4 33.31 4.89 3.35
N THR A 5 33.04 3.61 3.06
CA THR A 5 32.10 3.21 2.00
C THR A 5 30.66 3.60 2.37
N ILE A 6 30.28 3.42 3.64
CA ILE A 6 28.95 3.79 4.14
C ILE A 6 28.78 5.32 4.11
N ALA A 7 29.78 6.08 4.57
CA ALA A 7 29.73 7.54 4.55
C ALA A 7 29.62 8.11 3.12
N LEU A 8 30.32 7.50 2.16
CA LEU A 8 30.32 7.93 0.75
C LEU A 8 29.01 7.57 0.04
N LEU A 9 28.40 6.44 0.39
CA LEU A 9 27.06 6.08 -0.07
C LEU A 9 26.00 7.01 0.51
N ILE A 10 26.04 7.28 1.83
CA ILE A 10 25.10 8.19 2.49
C ILE A 10 25.23 9.59 1.89
N SER A 11 26.45 10.09 1.64
CA SER A 11 26.64 11.41 1.02
C SER A 11 26.11 11.46 -0.42
N ARG A 12 26.30 10.40 -1.22
CA ARG A 12 25.69 10.32 -2.56
C ARG A 12 24.17 10.26 -2.52
N LEU A 13 23.59 9.50 -1.60
CA LEU A 13 22.15 9.40 -1.41
C LEU A 13 21.53 10.70 -0.89
N ALA A 14 22.24 11.39 0.00
CA ALA A 14 21.89 12.73 0.46
C ALA A 14 21.79 13.74 -0.70
N ILE A 15 22.68 13.65 -1.70
CA ILE A 15 22.64 14.52 -2.89
C ILE A 15 21.47 14.18 -3.82
N GLN A 16 21.02 12.92 -3.86
CA GLN A 16 19.91 12.48 -4.72
C GLN A 16 18.53 12.66 -4.08
N MET A 17 18.44 12.77 -2.75
CA MET A 17 17.17 12.97 -2.08
C MET A 17 16.68 14.41 -2.24
N ILE A 18 15.36 14.49 -2.47
CA ILE A 18 14.52 15.67 -2.71
C ILE A 18 15.03 16.93 -1.98
N PRO A 19 15.10 18.11 -2.63
CA PRO A 19 15.63 19.33 -2.05
C PRO A 19 14.77 19.81 -0.87
N GLY A 20 15.18 19.40 0.33
CA GLY A 20 14.72 19.88 1.62
C GLY A 20 15.90 19.81 2.59
N SER A 21 16.44 20.96 2.98
CA SER A 21 17.73 21.12 3.68
C SER A 21 17.84 20.35 5.00
N ASP A 22 16.71 20.11 5.67
CA ASP A 22 16.72 19.74 7.09
C ASP A 22 17.01 18.24 7.32
N VAL A 23 16.65 17.39 6.35
CA VAL A 23 16.93 15.94 6.43
C VAL A 23 18.41 15.65 6.15
N LEU A 24 19.06 16.46 5.32
CA LEU A 24 20.47 16.28 4.99
C LEU A 24 21.39 16.69 6.14
N LEU A 25 21.05 17.79 6.82
CA LEU A 25 21.80 18.27 7.97
C LEU A 25 21.75 17.24 9.12
N THR A 26 20.57 16.70 9.41
CA THR A 26 20.40 15.68 10.46
C THR A 26 21.12 14.37 10.14
N ALA A 27 21.09 13.90 8.88
CA ALA A 27 21.82 12.70 8.48
C ALA A 27 23.35 12.86 8.63
N GLY A 28 23.89 14.02 8.27
CA GLY A 28 25.33 14.31 8.41
C GLY A 28 25.80 14.31 9.87
N GLU A 29 25.00 14.88 10.77
CA GLU A 29 25.27 14.87 12.21
C GLU A 29 25.21 13.45 12.80
N LEU A 30 24.22 12.64 12.40
CA LEU A 30 24.10 11.25 12.83
C LEU A 30 25.31 10.41 12.41
N VAL A 31 25.80 10.58 11.17
CA VAL A 31 27.00 9.86 10.71
C VAL A 31 28.23 10.23 11.52
N LYS A 32 28.43 11.51 11.85
CA LYS A 32 29.53 11.95 12.72
C LYS A 32 29.39 11.39 14.14
N SER A 33 28.19 11.43 14.71
CA SER A 33 27.89 10.88 16.04
C SER A 33 28.16 9.38 16.10
N LEU A 34 27.78 8.63 15.05
CA LEU A 34 28.06 7.22 14.91
C LEU A 34 29.57 6.92 14.83
N ALA A 35 30.32 7.71 14.06
CA ALA A 35 31.77 7.55 13.97
C ALA A 35 32.45 7.76 15.33
N ASN A 36 32.01 8.77 16.08
CA ASN A 36 32.52 9.06 17.42
C ASN A 36 32.16 7.96 18.42
N ALA A 37 30.89 7.54 18.49
CA ALA A 37 30.43 6.48 19.39
C ALA A 37 31.15 5.15 19.12
N ARG A 38 31.37 4.82 17.85
CA ARG A 38 32.16 3.64 17.46
C ARG A 38 33.61 3.75 17.90
N LYS A 39 34.24 4.91 17.72
CA LYS A 39 35.64 5.14 18.13
C LYS A 39 35.79 4.98 19.65
N GLU A 40 34.91 5.62 20.41
CA GLU A 40 34.85 5.51 21.87
C GLU A 40 34.69 4.06 22.33
N TYR A 41 33.78 3.31 21.70
CA TYR A 41 33.61 1.87 21.95
C TYR A 41 34.85 1.02 21.58
N GLN A 42 35.62 1.44 20.57
CA GLN A 42 36.85 0.73 20.18
C GLN A 42 38.02 1.01 21.13
N GLU A 43 38.07 2.21 21.71
CA GLU A 43 39.11 2.62 22.66
C GLU A 43 38.84 2.13 24.09
N ALA A 44 37.58 1.88 24.45
CA ALA A 44 37.21 1.32 25.75
C ALA A 44 37.72 -0.13 25.92
N PRO A 45 38.26 -0.49 27.11
CA PRO A 45 38.68 -1.85 27.39
C PRO A 45 37.47 -2.80 27.38
N LYS A 46 37.57 -3.88 26.61
CA LYS A 46 36.47 -4.84 26.39
C LYS A 46 36.67 -6.09 27.22
N ASP A 47 35.69 -6.40 28.05
CA ASP A 47 35.58 -7.71 28.68
C ASP A 47 34.75 -8.64 27.80
N LEU A 48 35.42 -9.46 27.00
CA LEU A 48 34.79 -10.43 26.09
C LEU A 48 33.96 -11.49 26.82
N THR A 49 34.16 -11.66 28.13
CA THR A 49 33.41 -12.62 28.94
C THR A 49 32.11 -12.04 29.51
N SER A 50 31.95 -10.71 29.45
CA SER A 50 30.73 -10.03 29.88
C SER A 50 29.54 -10.37 28.98
N SER A 51 28.42 -10.75 29.59
CA SER A 51 27.15 -11.00 28.88
C SER A 51 26.67 -9.76 28.11
N ILE A 52 26.99 -8.56 28.59
CA ILE A 52 26.66 -7.29 27.95
C ILE A 52 27.39 -7.15 26.62
N GLU A 53 28.69 -7.46 26.57
CA GLU A 53 29.48 -7.36 25.33
C GLU A 53 29.04 -8.39 24.29
N GLN A 54 28.77 -9.63 24.71
CA GLN A 54 28.23 -10.67 23.81
C GLN A 54 26.89 -10.27 23.21
N ARG A 55 25.98 -9.70 24.02
CA ARG A 55 24.68 -9.23 23.54
C ARG A 55 24.82 -8.01 22.64
N ARG A 56 25.70 -7.07 22.99
CA ARG A 56 26.01 -5.89 22.16
C ARG A 56 26.53 -6.32 20.79
N GLU A 57 27.47 -7.26 20.73
CA GLU A 57 28.03 -7.77 19.48
C GLU A 57 26.95 -8.43 18.60
N LYS A 58 26.07 -9.25 19.19
CA LYS A 58 24.94 -9.87 18.48
C LYS A 58 23.99 -8.83 17.88
N ILE A 59 23.65 -7.80 18.66
CA ILE A 59 22.77 -6.71 18.20
C ILE A 59 23.45 -5.90 17.09
N LEU A 60 24.73 -5.57 17.22
CA LEU A 60 25.50 -4.87 16.20
C LEU A 60 25.61 -5.68 14.89
N GLY A 61 25.81 -6.99 14.99
CA GLY A 61 25.81 -7.88 13.82
C GLY A 61 24.48 -7.86 13.09
N THR A 62 23.38 -7.91 13.85
CA THR A 62 22.02 -7.86 13.32
C THR A 62 21.68 -6.49 12.72
N LEU A 63 22.08 -5.40 13.36
CA LEU A 63 21.95 -4.03 12.83
C LEU A 63 22.67 -3.87 11.50
N ASN A 64 23.90 -4.39 11.39
CA ASN A 64 24.67 -4.35 10.16
C ASN A 64 24.04 -5.19 9.04
N GLU A 65 23.46 -6.35 9.37
CA GLU A 65 22.68 -7.15 8.41
C GLU A 65 21.46 -6.37 7.90
N VAL A 66 20.69 -5.77 8.81
CA VAL A 66 19.50 -4.96 8.50
C VAL A 66 19.87 -3.73 7.66
N GLN A 67 20.95 -3.04 8.01
CA GLN A 67 21.48 -1.91 7.24
C GLN A 67 21.88 -2.35 5.83
N THR A 68 22.57 -3.48 5.71
CA THR A 68 22.96 -4.03 4.39
C THR A 68 21.74 -4.37 3.56
N LYS A 69 20.73 -5.02 4.15
CA LYS A 69 19.45 -5.29 3.48
C LYS A 69 18.81 -4.00 2.98
N ILE A 70 18.64 -3.00 3.84
CA ILE A 70 18.06 -1.71 3.45
C ILE A 70 18.86 -1.07 2.32
N MET A 71 20.19 -1.05 2.38
CA MET A 71 21.03 -0.46 1.31
C MET A 71 20.87 -1.19 -0.03
N LEU A 72 20.72 -2.52 -0.01
CA LEU A 72 20.45 -3.31 -1.21
C LEU A 72 19.05 -3.07 -1.78
N TYR A 73 18.03 -2.90 -0.93
CA TYR A 73 16.65 -2.65 -1.36
C TYR A 73 16.35 -1.16 -1.63
N MET A 74 17.19 -0.25 -1.14
CA MET A 74 17.03 1.20 -1.25
C MET A 74 17.01 1.73 -2.68
N SER A 75 17.68 1.06 -3.63
CA SER A 75 17.67 1.54 -5.02
C SER A 75 16.27 1.56 -5.62
N ASN A 76 15.37 0.74 -5.10
CA ASN A 76 14.05 0.54 -5.67
C ASN A 76 12.93 1.22 -4.86
N GLN A 77 13.16 1.56 -3.58
CA GLN A 77 12.13 2.07 -2.68
C GLN A 77 12.64 3.24 -1.83
N PRO A 78 12.28 4.49 -2.17
CA PRO A 78 12.73 5.66 -1.43
C PRO A 78 12.15 5.72 0.00
N ASP A 79 11.04 5.04 0.27
CA ASP A 79 10.42 5.03 1.60
C ASP A 79 11.26 4.31 2.65
N LEU A 80 12.04 3.29 2.26
CA LEU A 80 12.98 2.61 3.15
C LEU A 80 14.11 3.54 3.64
N LEU A 81 14.39 4.63 2.91
CA LEU A 81 15.38 5.64 3.33
C LEU A 81 14.99 6.30 4.64
N ARG A 82 13.69 6.38 4.95
CA ARG A 82 13.20 6.95 6.21
C ARG A 82 13.56 6.10 7.44
N LEU A 83 13.84 4.81 7.24
CA LEU A 83 14.28 3.92 8.31
C LEU A 83 15.79 4.05 8.61
N LEU A 84 16.57 4.59 7.66
CA LEU A 84 18.02 4.68 7.81
C LEU A 84 18.46 5.57 8.98
N PRO A 85 17.92 6.79 9.18
CA PRO A 85 18.25 7.61 10.35
C PRO A 85 17.90 6.92 11.67
N ILE A 86 16.77 6.21 11.72
CA ILE A 86 16.33 5.46 12.90
C ILE A 86 17.34 4.35 13.22
N LEU A 87 17.79 3.60 12.21
CA LEU A 87 18.82 2.56 12.39
C LEU A 87 20.17 3.12 12.83
N LEU A 88 20.59 4.25 12.27
CA LEU A 88 21.84 4.89 12.68
C LEU A 88 21.77 5.35 14.13
N ASP A 89 20.65 5.93 14.55
CA ASP A 89 20.39 6.33 15.93
C ASP A 89 20.39 5.12 16.88
N GLN A 90 19.72 4.03 16.52
CA GLN A 90 19.77 2.78 17.31
C GLN A 90 21.18 2.20 17.39
N THR A 91 21.97 2.30 16.32
CA THR A 91 23.37 1.85 16.32
C THR A 91 24.23 2.69 17.27
N ILE A 92 24.02 4.00 17.31
CA ILE A 92 24.67 4.90 18.28
C ILE A 92 24.30 4.50 19.70
N THR A 93 23.01 4.25 19.96
CA THR A 93 22.51 3.82 21.27
C THR A 93 23.16 2.51 21.72
N VAL A 94 23.30 1.52 20.82
CA VAL A 94 23.95 0.24 21.13
C VAL A 94 25.44 0.40 21.46
N TYR A 95 26.15 1.31 20.77
CA TYR A 95 27.55 1.60 21.09
C TYR A 95 27.72 2.30 22.45
N LYS A 96 26.76 3.14 22.85
CA LYS A 96 26.81 3.89 24.12
C LYS A 96 26.16 3.17 25.31
N ALA A 97 25.36 2.15 25.06
CA ALA A 97 24.62 1.41 26.08
C ALA A 97 25.55 0.83 27.14
N GLN A 98 25.45 1.28 28.39
CA GLN A 98 26.26 0.75 29.49
C GLN A 98 25.51 -0.35 30.26
N THR A 99 24.18 -0.38 30.14
CA THR A 99 23.32 -1.29 30.89
C THR A 99 22.67 -2.35 30.00
N GLU A 100 22.27 -3.46 30.60
CA GLU A 100 21.51 -4.50 29.90
C GLU A 100 20.11 -4.00 29.46
N GLN A 101 19.53 -3.06 30.21
CA GLN A 101 18.23 -2.48 29.89
C GLN A 101 18.28 -1.68 28.58
N ASP A 102 19.34 -0.89 28.37
CA ASP A 102 19.54 -0.14 27.13
C ASP A 102 19.66 -1.07 25.92
N LEU A 103 20.40 -2.18 26.07
CA LEU A 103 20.52 -3.19 25.02
C LEU A 103 19.19 -3.89 24.73
N LYS A 104 18.36 -4.15 25.76
CA LYS A 104 17.04 -4.75 25.59
C LYS A 104 16.08 -3.81 24.85
N LEU A 105 16.14 -2.51 25.12
CA LEU A 105 15.37 -1.50 24.38
C LEU A 105 15.81 -1.42 22.91
N ALA A 106 17.12 -1.43 22.66
CA ALA A 106 17.66 -1.48 21.31
C ALA A 106 17.21 -2.73 20.55
N GLU A 107 17.23 -3.89 21.20
CA GLU A 107 16.76 -5.16 20.62
C GLU A 107 15.27 -5.12 20.23
N LEU A 108 14.41 -4.58 21.11
CA LEU A 108 12.98 -4.41 20.80
C LEU A 108 12.76 -3.49 19.60
N SER A 109 13.48 -2.37 19.52
CA SER A 109 13.39 -1.45 18.38
C SER A 109 13.85 -2.12 17.08
N LEU A 110 14.89 -2.96 17.16
CA LEU A 110 15.43 -3.70 16.03
C LEU A 110 14.43 -4.73 15.51
N GLU A 111 13.72 -5.43 16.40
CA GLU A 111 12.65 -6.35 16.01
C GLU A 111 11.47 -5.62 15.34
N GLN A 112 11.12 -4.42 15.79
CA GLN A 112 10.12 -3.59 15.10
C GLN A 112 10.57 -3.19 13.69
N ILE A 113 11.85 -2.78 13.54
CA ILE A 113 12.42 -2.41 12.24
C ILE A 113 12.47 -3.63 11.31
N LYS A 114 12.89 -4.80 11.82
CA LYS A 114 12.84 -6.06 11.06
C LYS A 114 11.42 -6.41 10.63
N GLY A 115 10.45 -6.27 11.53
CA GLY A 115 9.03 -6.49 11.24
C GLY A 115 8.56 -5.59 10.10
N ALA A 116 8.89 -4.30 10.15
CA ALA A 116 8.59 -3.36 9.08
C ALA A 116 9.24 -3.78 7.75
N ILE A 117 10.54 -4.10 7.75
CA ILE A 117 11.26 -4.54 6.53
C ILE A 117 10.64 -5.81 5.96
N LYS A 118 10.32 -6.80 6.80
CA LYS A 118 9.69 -8.04 6.38
C LYS A 118 8.33 -7.77 5.75
N GLN A 119 7.52 -6.92 6.37
CA GLN A 119 6.24 -6.49 5.80
C GLN A 119 6.42 -5.84 4.42
N TYR A 120 7.44 -4.99 4.24
CA TYR A 120 7.75 -4.42 2.93
C TYR A 120 8.18 -5.48 1.90
N GLN A 121 8.99 -6.46 2.30
CA GLN A 121 9.40 -7.57 1.44
C GLN A 121 8.20 -8.43 1.02
N ASP A 122 7.31 -8.73 1.96
CA ASP A 122 6.10 -9.49 1.70
C ASP A 122 5.20 -8.75 0.70
N ILE A 123 5.02 -7.42 0.89
CA ILE A 123 4.28 -6.57 -0.05
C ILE A 123 4.93 -6.57 -1.44
N GLU A 124 6.27 -6.49 -1.54
CA GLU A 124 6.95 -6.50 -2.83
C GLU A 124 6.76 -7.84 -3.57
N SER A 125 6.84 -8.96 -2.85
CA SER A 125 6.62 -10.29 -3.43
C SER A 125 5.20 -10.43 -4.00
N GLN A 126 4.19 -9.93 -3.26
CA GLN A 126 2.80 -9.90 -3.70
C GLN A 126 2.61 -9.00 -4.92
N ARG A 127 3.33 -7.88 -5.02
CA ARG A 127 3.30 -6.99 -6.19
C ARG A 127 3.82 -7.67 -7.45
N LYS A 128 4.92 -8.44 -7.36
CA LYS A 128 5.47 -9.18 -8.51
C LYS A 128 4.45 -10.21 -9.02
N LEU A 129 3.82 -10.94 -8.10
CA LEU A 129 2.76 -11.89 -8.43
C LEU A 129 1.58 -11.17 -9.07
N ALA A 130 1.11 -10.06 -8.49
CA ALA A 130 -0.01 -9.29 -9.03
C ALA A 130 0.27 -8.74 -10.45
N ARG A 131 1.47 -8.22 -10.70
CA ARG A 131 1.87 -7.75 -12.04
C ARG A 131 1.90 -8.91 -13.04
N TRP A 132 2.45 -10.06 -12.65
CA TRP A 132 2.46 -11.25 -13.51
C TRP A 132 1.04 -11.74 -13.81
N LEU A 133 0.18 -11.80 -12.80
CA LEU A 133 -1.23 -12.17 -12.95
C LEU A 133 -1.99 -11.19 -13.85
N ALA A 134 -1.74 -9.89 -13.72
CA ALA A 134 -2.34 -8.87 -14.59
C ALA A 134 -1.93 -9.09 -16.06
N VAL A 135 -0.66 -9.44 -16.33
CA VAL A 135 -0.19 -9.78 -17.68
C VAL A 135 -0.89 -11.04 -18.20
N VAL A 136 -0.97 -12.10 -17.40
CA VAL A 136 -1.64 -13.36 -17.77
C VAL A 136 -3.11 -13.12 -18.10
N VAL A 137 -3.83 -12.38 -17.25
CA VAL A 137 -5.25 -12.07 -17.45
C VAL A 137 -5.46 -11.21 -18.70
N SER A 138 -4.55 -10.29 -18.97
CA SER A 138 -4.59 -9.47 -20.19
C SER A 138 -4.39 -10.31 -21.45
N ILE A 139 -3.43 -11.25 -21.44
CA ILE A 139 -3.22 -12.19 -22.54
C ILE A 139 -4.45 -13.10 -22.71
N ALA A 140 -5.00 -13.63 -21.62
CA ALA A 140 -6.19 -14.47 -21.66
C ALA A 140 -7.41 -13.71 -22.20
N ALA A 141 -7.59 -12.45 -21.81
CA ALA A 141 -8.66 -11.59 -22.33
C ALA A 141 -8.50 -11.31 -23.83
N LEU A 142 -7.27 -11.03 -24.30
CA LEU A 142 -6.98 -10.84 -25.73
C LEU A 142 -7.21 -12.13 -26.54
N ALA A 143 -6.77 -13.28 -26.01
CA ALA A 143 -7.02 -14.57 -26.63
C ALA A 143 -8.51 -14.90 -26.69
N GLY A 144 -9.26 -14.63 -25.60
CA GLY A 144 -10.70 -14.78 -25.55
C GLY A 144 -11.42 -13.89 -26.57
N LEU A 145 -10.99 -12.64 -26.72
CA LEU A 145 -11.50 -11.73 -27.74
C LEU A 145 -11.20 -12.23 -29.16
N GLY A 146 -9.98 -12.69 -29.41
CA GLY A 146 -9.60 -13.28 -30.71
C GLY A 146 -10.41 -14.53 -31.05
N ALA A 147 -10.62 -15.42 -30.08
CA ALA A 147 -11.47 -16.59 -30.22
C ALA A 147 -12.92 -16.21 -30.51
N LEU A 148 -13.44 -15.17 -29.85
CA LEU A 148 -14.80 -14.67 -30.07
C LEU A 148 -14.97 -14.06 -31.47
N ILE A 149 -13.97 -13.32 -31.98
CA ILE A 149 -13.97 -12.79 -33.35
C ILE A 149 -13.92 -13.93 -34.37
N PHE A 150 -13.04 -14.92 -34.16
CA PHE A 150 -12.94 -16.10 -35.02
C PHE A 150 -14.24 -16.90 -35.04
N TRP A 151 -14.88 -17.06 -33.88
CA TRP A 151 -16.18 -17.71 -33.79
C TRP A 151 -17.28 -16.90 -34.50
N GLY A 152 -17.30 -15.58 -34.33
CA GLY A 152 -18.20 -14.68 -35.07
C GLY A 152 -18.07 -14.85 -36.59
N SER A 153 -16.85 -15.05 -37.10
CA SER A 153 -16.60 -15.25 -38.54
C SER A 153 -17.07 -16.60 -39.08
N SER A 154 -17.20 -17.62 -38.22
CA SER A 154 -17.59 -19.00 -38.59
C SER A 154 -19.09 -19.29 -38.42
N GLY A 155 -19.92 -18.23 -38.33
CA GLY A 155 -21.37 -18.36 -38.12
C GLY A 155 -21.79 -18.21 -36.65
N GLY A 156 -20.92 -17.65 -35.81
CA GLY A 156 -21.23 -17.27 -34.44
C GLY A 156 -22.19 -16.07 -34.34
N PRO A 157 -22.34 -15.50 -33.13
CA PRO A 157 -23.25 -14.38 -32.87
C PRO A 157 -22.98 -13.20 -33.80
N ASN A 158 -24.00 -12.78 -34.56
CA ASN A 158 -23.96 -11.57 -35.38
C ASN A 158 -24.05 -10.31 -34.49
N VAL A 159 -23.71 -9.13 -35.02
CA VAL A 159 -23.84 -7.82 -34.34
C VAL A 159 -25.27 -7.53 -33.87
N ASN A 160 -26.27 -8.16 -34.49
CA ASN A 160 -27.68 -8.06 -34.13
C ASN A 160 -28.11 -9.11 -33.09
N THR A 161 -27.20 -9.91 -32.56
CA THR A 161 -27.53 -10.93 -31.57
C THR A 161 -27.88 -10.26 -30.24
N VAL A 162 -29.13 -10.41 -29.84
CA VAL A 162 -29.66 -9.91 -28.57
C VAL A 162 -29.75 -11.08 -27.60
N LEU A 163 -29.25 -10.91 -26.37
CA LEU A 163 -29.44 -11.93 -25.34
C LEU A 163 -30.93 -11.99 -24.93
N PRO A 164 -31.58 -13.16 -24.95
CA PRO A 164 -33.03 -13.26 -24.76
C PRO A 164 -33.48 -12.86 -23.35
N ILE A 165 -32.64 -13.03 -22.34
CA ILE A 165 -33.00 -12.76 -20.94
C ILE A 165 -32.95 -11.25 -20.62
N ILE A 166 -31.90 -10.57 -21.07
CA ILE A 166 -31.63 -9.16 -20.72
C ILE A 166 -32.01 -8.18 -21.83
N GLN A 167 -32.32 -8.66 -23.03
CA GLN A 167 -32.63 -7.87 -24.23
C GLN A 167 -31.52 -6.86 -24.63
N VAL A 168 -30.27 -7.12 -24.22
CA VAL A 168 -29.12 -6.28 -24.56
C VAL A 168 -28.37 -6.89 -25.74
N PRO A 169 -28.01 -6.09 -26.77
CA PRO A 169 -27.14 -6.53 -27.85
C PRO A 169 -25.78 -7.01 -27.33
N LEU A 170 -25.32 -8.16 -27.82
CA LEU A 170 -24.02 -8.73 -27.44
C LEU A 170 -22.83 -7.76 -27.66
N PRO A 171 -22.77 -6.96 -28.74
CA PRO A 171 -21.67 -6.02 -28.93
C PRO A 171 -21.51 -5.00 -27.80
N ILE A 172 -22.59 -4.58 -27.16
CA ILE A 172 -22.56 -3.61 -26.06
C ILE A 172 -21.88 -4.21 -24.84
N LEU A 173 -22.21 -5.45 -24.50
CA LEU A 173 -21.55 -6.17 -23.41
C LEU A 173 -20.06 -6.37 -23.69
N LEU A 174 -19.73 -6.73 -24.94
CA LEU A 174 -18.36 -6.94 -25.37
C LEU A 174 -17.54 -5.64 -25.27
N TRP A 175 -18.02 -4.54 -25.87
CA TRP A 175 -17.33 -3.25 -25.84
C TRP A 175 -17.19 -2.69 -24.43
N SER A 176 -18.20 -2.87 -23.58
CA SER A 176 -18.10 -2.45 -22.18
C SER A 176 -17.09 -3.28 -21.39
N THR A 177 -17.04 -4.58 -21.64
CA THR A 177 -16.02 -5.48 -21.04
C THR A 177 -14.62 -5.04 -21.48
N ILE A 178 -14.41 -4.75 -22.76
CA ILE A 178 -13.14 -4.24 -23.30
C ILE A 178 -12.76 -2.91 -22.65
N GLY A 179 -13.72 -1.99 -22.49
CA GLY A 179 -13.51 -0.72 -21.78
C GLY A 179 -13.01 -0.93 -20.36
N SER A 180 -13.64 -1.84 -19.62
CA SER A 180 -13.21 -2.19 -18.27
C SER A 180 -11.81 -2.80 -18.21
N PHE A 181 -11.47 -3.72 -19.11
CA PHE A 181 -10.09 -4.24 -19.20
C PHE A 181 -9.07 -3.16 -19.55
N THR A 182 -9.45 -2.21 -20.41
CA THR A 182 -8.60 -1.09 -20.77
C THR A 182 -8.34 -0.19 -19.56
N ALA A 183 -9.35 0.03 -18.71
CA ALA A 183 -9.18 0.76 -17.45
C ALA A 183 -8.26 0.03 -16.46
N ILE A 184 -8.34 -1.31 -16.43
CA ILE A 184 -7.44 -2.17 -15.66
C ILE A 184 -6.01 -1.95 -16.09
N LEU A 185 -5.72 -2.11 -17.38
CA LEU A 185 -4.41 -1.89 -17.97
C LEU A 185 -3.90 -0.47 -17.74
N TYR A 186 -4.75 0.53 -17.96
CA TYR A 186 -4.42 1.93 -17.76
C TYR A 186 -4.02 2.21 -16.31
N ARG A 187 -4.78 1.70 -15.33
CA ARG A 187 -4.48 1.89 -13.91
C ARG A 187 -3.22 1.13 -13.51
N PHE A 188 -2.99 -0.08 -14.01
CA PHE A 188 -1.73 -0.80 -13.76
C PHE A 188 -0.51 -0.08 -14.34
N ASN A 189 -0.65 0.59 -15.48
CA ASN A 189 0.44 1.35 -16.08
C ASN A 189 0.64 2.73 -15.43
N SER A 190 -0.45 3.37 -14.96
CA SER A 190 -0.42 4.76 -14.48
C SER A 190 -0.40 4.91 -12.96
N SER A 191 -0.90 3.95 -12.19
CA SER A 191 -0.89 4.01 -10.73
C SER A 191 0.48 3.58 -10.22
N GLY A 192 1.26 4.55 -9.74
CA GLY A 192 2.42 4.25 -8.89
C GLY A 192 1.93 3.57 -7.62
N ASP A 193 2.11 2.24 -7.56
CA ASP A 193 2.29 1.30 -6.43
C ASP A 193 1.53 1.46 -5.08
N ILE A 194 0.81 2.55 -4.80
CA ILE A 194 0.36 2.94 -3.46
C ILE A 194 -1.14 2.64 -3.22
N GLU A 195 -1.97 2.54 -4.27
CA GLU A 195 -3.43 2.40 -4.11
C GLU A 195 -4.00 0.98 -4.27
N LEU A 196 -3.19 -0.01 -4.65
CA LEU A 196 -3.66 -1.38 -4.88
C LEU A 196 -3.48 -2.23 -3.61
N GLN A 197 -4.22 -1.93 -2.55
CA GLN A 197 -4.25 -2.78 -1.35
C GLN A 197 -4.82 -4.18 -1.63
N ASP A 198 -5.63 -4.35 -2.69
CA ASP A 198 -6.17 -5.64 -3.11
C ASP A 198 -6.34 -5.70 -4.65
N PRO A 199 -5.25 -6.01 -5.39
CA PRO A 199 -5.28 -6.03 -6.85
C PRO A 199 -6.15 -7.16 -7.40
N LEU A 200 -6.29 -8.28 -6.67
CA LEU A 200 -7.07 -9.43 -7.10
C LEU A 200 -8.56 -9.13 -7.04
N ARG A 201 -9.05 -8.61 -5.91
CA ARG A 201 -10.46 -8.19 -5.81
C ARG A 201 -10.80 -7.17 -6.88
N TRP A 202 -9.89 -6.24 -7.17
CA TRP A 202 -10.11 -5.24 -8.20
C TRP A 202 -10.14 -5.85 -9.61
N LEU A 203 -9.25 -6.80 -9.90
CA LEU A 203 -9.17 -7.51 -11.18
C LEU A 203 -10.44 -8.29 -11.51
N PHE A 204 -11.08 -8.91 -10.51
CA PHE A 204 -12.31 -9.68 -10.71
C PHE A 204 -13.58 -8.84 -10.68
N THR A 205 -13.66 -7.86 -9.77
CA THR A 205 -14.89 -7.06 -9.63
C THR A 205 -15.07 -6.10 -10.79
N ARG A 206 -13.97 -5.58 -11.36
CA ARG A 206 -14.06 -4.50 -12.33
C ARG A 206 -14.68 -4.89 -13.68
N PRO A 207 -14.31 -6.01 -14.34
CA PRO A 207 -14.97 -6.44 -15.58
C PRO A 207 -16.47 -6.64 -15.39
N LEU A 208 -16.88 -7.19 -14.25
CA LEU A 208 -18.30 -7.36 -13.91
C LEU A 208 -19.01 -6.00 -13.77
N THR A 209 -18.40 -5.07 -13.02
CA THR A 209 -18.92 -3.69 -12.91
C THR A 209 -19.00 -3.03 -14.28
N GLY A 210 -18.00 -3.21 -15.13
CA GLY A 210 -18.00 -2.73 -16.51
C GLY A 210 -19.23 -3.18 -17.27
N ILE A 211 -19.49 -4.50 -17.33
CA ILE A 211 -20.67 -5.09 -17.99
C ILE A 211 -21.97 -4.48 -17.47
N VAL A 212 -22.11 -4.35 -16.15
CA VAL A 212 -23.30 -3.76 -15.51
C VAL A 212 -23.43 -2.29 -15.94
N MET A 213 -22.37 -1.50 -15.88
CA MET A 213 -22.40 -0.09 -16.24
C MET A 213 -22.67 0.13 -17.72
N GLY A 214 -22.09 -0.67 -18.62
CA GLY A 214 -22.39 -0.62 -20.05
C GLY A 214 -23.84 -0.95 -20.36
N THR A 215 -24.43 -1.89 -19.62
CA THR A 215 -25.85 -2.24 -19.73
C THR A 215 -26.73 -1.05 -19.29
N ILE A 216 -26.39 -0.42 -18.17
CA ILE A 216 -27.09 0.78 -17.68
C ILE A 216 -26.96 1.93 -18.67
N ALA A 217 -25.77 2.15 -19.24
CA ALA A 217 -25.52 3.17 -20.24
C ALA A 217 -26.33 2.94 -21.51
N TYR A 218 -26.46 1.69 -21.98
CA TYR A 218 -27.32 1.35 -23.09
C TYR A 218 -28.78 1.74 -22.82
N PHE A 219 -29.34 1.34 -21.67
CA PHE A 219 -30.71 1.72 -21.32
C PHE A 219 -30.87 3.22 -21.15
N ALA A 220 -29.88 3.91 -20.57
CA ALA A 220 -29.90 5.36 -20.42
C ALA A 220 -29.95 6.10 -21.77
N VAL A 221 -29.24 5.59 -22.79
CA VAL A 221 -29.35 6.12 -24.15
C VAL A 221 -30.71 5.80 -24.76
N LEU A 222 -31.23 4.57 -24.55
CA LEU A 222 -32.51 4.13 -25.09
C LEU A 222 -33.70 4.96 -24.55
N ILE A 223 -33.69 5.32 -23.27
CA ILE A 223 -34.70 6.19 -22.65
C ILE A 223 -34.48 7.69 -22.96
N GLY A 224 -33.44 8.04 -23.74
CA GLY A 224 -33.11 9.41 -24.10
C GLY A 224 -32.55 10.26 -22.95
N LEU A 225 -31.95 9.65 -21.92
CA LEU A 225 -31.31 10.38 -20.83
C LEU A 225 -30.02 11.06 -21.30
N ILE A 226 -29.30 10.40 -22.19
CA ILE A 226 -28.09 10.95 -22.83
C ILE A 226 -28.49 11.35 -24.26
N SER A 227 -28.75 12.64 -24.47
CA SER A 227 -28.96 13.17 -25.82
C SER A 227 -27.62 13.63 -26.38
N ILE A 228 -27.05 12.85 -27.31
CA ILE A 228 -25.82 13.20 -28.02
C ILE A 228 -26.09 14.26 -29.10
N VAL A 229 -27.36 14.36 -29.53
CA VAL A 229 -27.83 15.33 -30.51
C VAL A 229 -28.63 16.41 -29.79
N LYS A 230 -28.33 17.69 -30.07
CA LYS A 230 -29.00 18.86 -29.47
C LYS A 230 -30.49 18.97 -29.83
N ASP A 231 -30.94 18.24 -30.85
CA ASP A 231 -32.31 18.28 -31.35
C ASP A 231 -33.09 17.01 -30.92
N PRO A 232 -34.07 17.13 -30.01
CA PRO A 232 -34.82 15.99 -29.48
C PRO A 232 -35.68 15.29 -30.54
N THR A 233 -36.00 15.95 -31.67
CA THR A 233 -36.76 15.35 -32.77
C THR A 233 -35.91 14.49 -33.70
N ALA A 234 -34.58 14.70 -33.70
CA ALA A 234 -33.64 13.94 -34.51
C ALA A 234 -33.23 12.61 -33.85
N VAL A 235 -33.24 12.51 -32.51
CA VAL A 235 -32.72 11.33 -31.77
C VAL A 235 -33.41 10.03 -32.21
N SER A 236 -34.75 10.02 -32.34
CA SER A 236 -35.50 8.83 -32.74
C SER A 236 -35.28 8.40 -34.20
N LYS A 237 -34.87 9.33 -35.09
CA LYS A 237 -34.51 9.02 -36.48
C LYS A 237 -33.03 8.65 -36.63
N THR A 238 -32.18 9.17 -35.77
CA THR A 238 -30.72 8.94 -35.84
C THR A 238 -30.36 7.55 -35.34
N LEU A 239 -31.09 7.00 -34.35
CA LEU A 239 -30.89 5.62 -33.86
C LEU A 239 -31.09 4.54 -34.93
N SER A 240 -31.82 4.84 -36.00
CA SER A 240 -32.06 3.91 -37.13
C SER A 240 -31.01 4.01 -38.23
N SER A 241 -30.06 4.95 -38.12
CA SER A 241 -28.97 5.13 -39.09
C SER A 241 -27.73 4.34 -38.65
N ALA A 242 -26.96 3.82 -39.62
CA ALA A 242 -25.78 2.99 -39.37
C ALA A 242 -24.92 3.51 -38.21
N GLY A 243 -24.64 4.84 -38.20
CA GLY A 243 -23.82 5.56 -37.22
C GLY A 243 -24.27 5.52 -35.75
N ALA A 244 -25.54 5.22 -35.46
CA ALA A 244 -26.00 5.13 -34.07
C ALA A 244 -25.49 3.88 -33.35
N THR A 245 -25.21 2.82 -34.09
CA THR A 245 -24.76 1.55 -33.53
C THR A 245 -23.33 1.70 -32.99
N GLU A 246 -22.45 2.37 -33.73
CA GLU A 246 -21.07 2.63 -33.31
C GLU A 246 -21.02 3.61 -32.13
N ILE A 247 -21.92 4.60 -32.09
CA ILE A 247 -22.02 5.51 -30.95
C ILE A 247 -22.43 4.74 -29.69
N LEU A 248 -23.39 3.82 -29.77
CA LEU A 248 -23.77 2.97 -28.64
C LEU A 248 -22.60 2.10 -28.17
N TRP A 249 -21.80 1.56 -29.09
CA TRP A 249 -20.60 0.80 -28.75
C TRP A 249 -19.56 1.66 -28.04
N LEU A 250 -19.34 2.88 -28.52
CA LEU A 250 -18.43 3.84 -27.90
C LEU A 250 -18.89 4.24 -26.50
N VAL A 251 -20.18 4.52 -26.32
CA VAL A 251 -20.75 4.85 -24.99
C VAL A 251 -20.62 3.66 -24.04
N ALA A 252 -20.88 2.43 -24.51
CA ALA A 252 -20.70 1.23 -23.72
C ALA A 252 -19.24 1.03 -23.29
N PHE A 253 -18.29 1.27 -24.20
CA PHE A 253 -16.85 1.24 -23.92
C PHE A 253 -16.46 2.29 -22.88
N ILE A 254 -16.84 3.56 -23.08
CA ILE A 254 -16.52 4.66 -22.16
C ILE A 254 -17.11 4.38 -20.77
N SER A 255 -18.34 3.84 -20.70
CA SER A 255 -18.98 3.49 -19.45
C SER A 255 -18.29 2.34 -18.72
N GLY A 256 -17.70 1.38 -19.44
CA GLY A 256 -16.89 0.33 -18.84
C GLY A 256 -15.51 0.85 -18.43
N PHE A 257 -14.97 1.83 -19.15
CA PHE A 257 -13.63 2.38 -18.93
C PHE A 257 -13.56 3.38 -17.76
N SER A 258 -14.52 4.30 -17.67
CA SER A 258 -14.46 5.45 -16.77
C SER A 258 -15.45 5.34 -15.62
N ASP A 259 -14.95 5.07 -14.41
CA ASP A 259 -15.78 5.07 -13.19
C ASP A 259 -16.47 6.42 -12.98
N ARG A 260 -15.77 7.52 -13.27
CA ARG A 260 -16.31 8.88 -13.14
C ARG A 260 -17.51 9.11 -14.06
N PHE A 261 -17.46 8.56 -15.27
CA PHE A 261 -18.59 8.63 -16.20
C PHE A 261 -19.76 7.77 -15.70
N ALA A 262 -19.49 6.54 -15.26
CA ALA A 262 -20.50 5.64 -14.72
C ALA A 262 -21.20 6.25 -13.48
N ASP A 263 -20.45 6.84 -12.56
CA ASP A 263 -20.97 7.53 -11.38
C ASP A 263 -21.84 8.74 -11.77
N GLY A 264 -21.39 9.53 -12.75
CA GLY A 264 -22.17 10.66 -13.28
C GLY A 264 -23.49 10.21 -13.89
N LEU A 265 -23.45 9.13 -14.66
CA LEU A 265 -24.64 8.52 -15.27
C LEU A 265 -25.63 8.02 -14.22
N LEU A 266 -25.16 7.30 -13.21
CA LEU A 266 -26.00 6.81 -12.11
C LEU A 266 -26.64 7.96 -11.33
N LYS A 267 -25.87 9.00 -11.02
CA LYS A 267 -26.42 10.20 -10.36
C LYS A 267 -27.49 10.87 -11.20
N ALA A 268 -27.32 10.93 -12.52
CA ALA A 268 -28.34 11.48 -13.43
C ALA A 268 -29.61 10.62 -13.47
N LEU A 269 -29.46 9.29 -13.51
CA LEU A 269 -30.59 8.36 -13.42
C LEU A 269 -31.34 8.53 -12.10
N VAL A 270 -30.62 8.49 -10.98
CA VAL A 270 -31.20 8.66 -9.65
C VAL A 270 -31.84 10.04 -9.49
N GLY A 271 -31.25 11.11 -10.05
CA GLY A 271 -31.84 12.45 -10.03
C GLY A 271 -33.17 12.53 -10.77
N ARG A 272 -33.24 11.92 -11.96
CA ARG A 272 -34.46 11.94 -12.79
C ARG A 272 -35.58 11.08 -12.22
N PHE A 273 -35.26 9.91 -11.67
CA PHE A 273 -36.26 9.01 -11.07
C PHE A 273 -36.56 9.33 -9.59
N GLY A 274 -35.64 9.99 -8.90
CA GLY A 274 -35.74 10.37 -7.49
C GLY A 274 -36.42 11.72 -7.23
N GLY A 275 -36.94 12.40 -8.26
CA GLY A 275 -37.79 13.58 -8.11
C GLY A 275 -37.08 14.92 -7.90
N ASN A 276 -35.74 14.95 -7.85
CA ASN A 276 -34.97 16.19 -7.84
C ASN A 276 -34.71 16.67 -9.28
N ALA A 277 -35.71 17.31 -9.88
CA ALA A 277 -35.74 17.74 -11.27
C ALA A 277 -34.69 18.80 -11.67
N GLU A 278 -33.84 19.26 -10.75
CA GLU A 278 -32.75 20.21 -11.03
C GLU A 278 -31.41 19.54 -11.37
N ALA A 279 -31.32 18.20 -11.36
CA ALA A 279 -30.14 17.49 -11.85
C ALA A 279 -30.04 17.64 -13.38
N GLY A 280 -29.34 18.70 -13.81
CA GLY A 280 -29.11 19.03 -15.20
C GLY A 280 -28.62 17.84 -16.02
N LEU A 281 -29.03 17.82 -17.30
CA LEU A 281 -28.50 16.91 -18.30
C LEU A 281 -26.98 16.81 -18.15
N VAL A 282 -26.47 15.58 -18.07
CA VAL A 282 -25.02 15.32 -18.10
C VAL A 282 -24.52 15.74 -19.47
N THR A 283 -24.11 17.00 -19.59
CA THR A 283 -23.32 17.48 -20.72
C THR A 283 -21.88 17.02 -20.48
N LEU A 284 -21.19 16.61 -21.56
CA LEU A 284 -19.82 16.12 -21.47
C LEU A 284 -18.86 17.13 -20.80
N ASP A 285 -19.21 18.41 -20.78
CA ASP A 285 -18.43 19.50 -20.18
C ASP A 285 -18.33 19.44 -18.65
N GLY A 286 -19.28 18.79 -17.96
CA GLY A 286 -19.30 18.73 -16.48
C GLY A 286 -18.26 17.79 -15.85
N ILE A 287 -17.68 16.86 -16.61
CA ILE A 287 -16.81 15.80 -16.09
C ILE A 287 -15.35 16.25 -15.91
N SER A 288 -14.92 17.34 -16.55
CA SER A 288 -13.52 17.80 -16.51
C SER A 288 -13.11 18.50 -15.20
N ASN A 289 -14.06 18.94 -14.37
CA ASN A 289 -13.79 19.83 -13.23
C ASN A 289 -13.69 19.17 -11.84
N SER A 290 -13.59 17.84 -11.73
CA SER A 290 -13.28 17.19 -10.43
C SER A 290 -11.77 17.22 -10.14
N ALA A 291 -11.34 18.36 -9.60
CA ALA A 291 -9.97 18.63 -9.15
C ALA A 291 -9.52 17.63 -8.07
N LYS A 292 -8.31 17.11 -8.21
CA LYS A 292 -7.63 16.31 -7.18
C LYS A 292 -7.24 17.24 -6.01
N PRO A 293 -7.40 16.83 -4.74
CA PRO A 293 -6.91 17.62 -3.61
C PRO A 293 -5.40 17.81 -3.76
N SER A 294 -4.95 19.05 -3.59
CA SER A 294 -3.57 19.44 -3.81
C SER A 294 -2.70 18.94 -2.65
N LEU A 295 -1.47 18.53 -2.95
CA LEU A 295 -0.51 17.99 -1.97
C LEU A 295 -0.19 18.99 -0.83
N SER A 296 -0.41 20.29 -1.07
CA SER A 296 -0.35 21.36 -0.08
C SER A 296 -1.40 21.27 1.02
N GLU A 297 -2.56 20.64 0.78
CA GLU A 297 -3.61 20.46 1.79
C GLU A 297 -3.37 19.25 2.70
N ALA A 298 -2.55 18.28 2.29
CA ALA A 298 -2.23 17.07 3.07
C ALA A 298 -1.07 17.27 4.09
N LEU A 299 -0.15 18.21 3.81
CA LEU A 299 1.00 18.54 4.66
C LEU A 299 0.68 18.98 6.11
N PRO A 300 -0.34 19.82 6.39
CA PRO A 300 -0.63 20.25 7.76
C PRO A 300 -1.15 19.11 8.66
N VAL A 301 -1.80 18.08 8.09
CA VAL A 301 -2.30 16.91 8.83
C VAL A 301 -1.16 16.00 9.31
N PHE A 302 -0.07 15.91 8.56
CA PHE A 302 1.09 15.11 8.96
C PHE A 302 1.91 15.80 10.06
N LYS A 303 2.02 17.14 10.00
CA LYS A 303 2.73 17.94 11.01
C LYS A 303 2.07 17.85 12.38
N SER A 304 0.73 17.90 12.45
CA SER A 304 0.00 17.78 13.72
C SER A 304 0.15 16.39 14.36
N TRP A 305 0.25 15.33 13.55
CA TRP A 305 0.47 13.97 14.04
C TRP A 305 1.86 13.79 14.70
N ILE A 306 2.92 14.40 14.16
CA ILE A 306 4.27 14.35 14.74
C ILE A 306 4.36 15.11 16.07
N GLU A 307 3.72 16.28 16.15
CA GLU A 307 3.64 17.07 17.39
C GLU A 307 2.91 16.29 18.50
N GLN A 308 1.85 15.56 18.15
CA GLN A 308 1.08 14.75 19.08
C GLN A 308 1.89 13.57 19.64
N GLN A 309 2.78 12.98 18.83
CA GLN A 309 3.70 11.91 19.28
C GLN A 309 4.78 12.45 20.24
N LYS A 310 5.32 13.65 19.99
CA LYS A 310 6.29 14.28 20.91
C LYS A 310 5.69 14.61 22.27
N ALA A 311 4.39 14.91 22.34
CA ALA A 311 3.69 15.20 23.58
C ALA A 311 3.39 13.96 24.44
N MET A 312 3.40 12.76 23.86
CA MET A 312 3.14 11.51 24.58
C MET A 312 4.38 10.89 25.23
N ILE A 313 5.57 11.48 25.07
CA ILE A 313 6.78 11.04 25.77
C ILE A 313 6.79 11.70 27.17
N PRO A 314 6.56 10.94 28.26
CA PRO A 314 6.53 11.51 29.60
C PRO A 314 7.89 12.12 29.95
N LYS A 315 7.91 13.42 30.23
CA LYS A 315 9.12 14.21 30.60
C LYS A 315 9.71 13.88 31.98
N ASN A 316 9.23 12.85 32.68
CA ASN A 316 9.69 12.52 34.02
C ASN A 316 10.65 11.34 34.02
N ILE A 317 11.89 11.60 33.57
CA ILE A 317 13.08 10.96 34.14
C ILE A 317 14.06 12.09 34.45
N VAL A 318 13.75 12.84 35.50
CA VAL A 318 14.72 13.69 36.18
C VAL A 318 15.59 12.73 37.00
N LEU A 319 16.76 12.39 36.47
CA LEU A 319 17.85 11.80 37.23
C LEU A 319 18.28 12.81 38.30
N GLY A 320 17.77 12.63 39.52
CA GLY A 320 18.31 13.28 40.70
C GLY A 320 19.67 12.68 41.01
N ALA A 321 20.72 13.47 40.81
CA ALA A 321 22.01 13.27 41.44
C ALA A 321 21.95 13.77 42.90
N ASP A 322 22.80 13.15 43.72
CA ASP A 322 23.25 13.55 45.06
C ASP A 322 22.40 13.16 46.29
N ASN A 323 22.77 12.04 46.93
CA ASN A 323 23.08 12.06 48.35
C ASN A 323 24.02 10.89 48.77
N PRO A 324 25.17 11.16 49.44
CA PRO A 324 26.03 10.13 49.99
C PRO A 324 25.68 9.82 51.47
N GLY A 325 25.69 8.54 51.83
CA GLY A 325 25.97 8.10 53.19
C GLY A 325 24.80 7.54 54.00
N HIS A 326 24.66 6.22 54.04
CA HIS A 326 24.63 5.43 55.29
C HIS A 326 24.64 3.92 55.00
N PRO A 327 25.32 3.08 55.80
CA PRO A 327 25.22 1.63 55.73
C PRO A 327 24.18 1.10 56.74
N SER A 328 23.33 0.17 56.31
CA SER A 328 22.58 -0.80 57.13
C SER A 328 22.17 -1.93 56.18
N LYS A 329 22.80 -3.11 56.22
CA LYS A 329 22.51 -4.25 57.12
C LYS A 329 21.02 -4.64 57.19
N GLU A 330 20.80 -5.93 56.96
CA GLU A 330 19.61 -6.74 57.24
C GLU A 330 18.43 -6.65 56.25
N ALA A 331 18.30 -7.67 55.41
CA ALA A 331 17.14 -8.58 55.45
C ALA A 331 17.35 -9.71 54.42
N SER A 332 17.85 -10.83 54.90
CA SER A 332 17.55 -12.15 54.33
C SER A 332 16.09 -12.50 54.63
N SER A 333 15.56 -13.46 53.87
CA SER A 333 14.29 -14.18 54.08
C SER A 333 13.07 -13.61 53.35
N GLN A 334 12.95 -13.93 52.06
CA GLN A 334 11.67 -14.22 51.38
C GLN A 334 11.95 -14.55 49.91
N ASN A 335 12.21 -15.83 49.61
CA ASN A 335 11.98 -16.44 48.28
C ASN A 335 12.16 -17.96 48.35
N GLU A 336 11.34 -18.60 49.20
CA GLU A 336 11.07 -20.05 49.20
C GLU A 336 9.56 -20.26 49.38
N ALA A 337 8.77 -19.74 48.44
CA ALA A 337 7.33 -20.02 48.37
C ALA A 337 6.79 -19.70 46.97
N GLN A 338 7.38 -20.28 45.92
CA GLN A 338 6.82 -20.21 44.57
C GLN A 338 7.29 -21.34 43.65
N LYS A 339 7.41 -22.57 44.20
CA LYS A 339 7.84 -23.75 43.44
C LYS A 339 6.91 -24.97 43.55
N GLU A 340 5.71 -24.81 44.09
CA GLU A 340 4.66 -25.83 44.12
C GLU A 340 3.36 -25.25 43.56
N ASP A 341 3.25 -25.11 42.24
CA ASP A 341 1.92 -25.00 41.60
C ASP A 341 1.93 -25.23 40.07
N VAL A 342 2.90 -25.99 39.54
CA VAL A 342 2.99 -26.29 38.10
C VAL A 342 3.20 -27.79 37.85
N ALA A 343 2.50 -28.65 38.60
CA ALA A 343 2.57 -30.11 38.43
C ALA A 343 1.24 -30.80 38.08
N ASP A 344 0.11 -30.08 37.98
CA ASP A 344 -1.22 -30.72 37.88
C ASP A 344 -2.02 -30.45 36.59
N LEU A 345 -1.37 -30.13 35.47
CA LEU A 345 -2.07 -29.92 34.19
C LEU A 345 -1.69 -30.89 33.06
N GLU A 346 -1.16 -32.07 33.37
CA GLU A 346 -0.77 -33.06 32.36
C GLU A 346 -1.45 -34.44 32.55
N LYS A 347 -2.78 -34.48 32.71
CA LYS A 347 -3.59 -35.71 32.52
C LYS A 347 -5.02 -35.38 32.09
N GLU A 348 -5.28 -35.31 30.78
CA GLU A 348 -6.48 -35.87 30.13
C GLU A 348 -6.55 -35.44 28.67
N GLN A 349 -6.15 -36.33 27.75
CA GLN A 349 -6.81 -36.46 26.45
C GLN A 349 -6.58 -37.87 25.90
N VAL A 350 -7.50 -38.77 26.26
CA VAL A 350 -7.66 -40.09 25.67
C VAL A 350 -8.45 -39.93 24.38
N ILE A 351 -7.81 -40.17 23.23
CA ILE A 351 -8.46 -40.25 21.92
C ILE A 351 -8.93 -41.70 21.72
N PRO A 352 -10.22 -41.97 21.44
CA PRO A 352 -10.67 -43.30 21.08
C PRO A 352 -10.35 -43.62 19.63
N ASN A 353 -9.83 -44.83 19.43
CA ASN A 353 -9.49 -45.47 18.17
C ASN A 353 -10.78 -45.96 17.47
N PRO A 354 -11.03 -45.68 16.18
CA PRO A 354 -12.13 -46.29 15.45
C PRO A 354 -11.64 -47.52 14.68
N SER A 355 -12.19 -48.69 15.04
CA SER A 355 -12.15 -49.90 14.22
C SER A 355 -13.57 -50.38 13.93
N SER A 356 -14.02 -50.17 12.69
CA SER A 356 -14.92 -51.03 11.90
C SER A 356 -15.25 -50.35 10.59
#